data_AF-A0A3P6QG84-F1
#
_entry.id   AF-A0A3P6QG84-F1
#
_cell.length_a   1.000
_cell.length_b   1.000
_cell.length_c   1.000
_cell.angle_alpha   90.00
_cell.angle_beta   90.00
_cell.angle_gamma   90.00
#
_symmetry.space_group_name_H-M   'P 1'
#
loop_
_entity.id
_entity.type
_entity.pdbx_description
1 polymer ?
#
loop_
_entity_poly.entity_id
_entity_poly.type
_entity_poly.pdbx_seq_one_letter_code
_entity_poly.pdbx_strand_id
1 'polypeptide(L)'
;MRTGERYVPEYWVPFQWAVRLVQKAGLNGHIPEIRQIGVLLGEIGNVRTGMENLQIYSSIRMPLVYTQVRSLFFFSPQRLVE
;
A
#
# COMPACT_ATOMS: atom_id res chain seq x y z
N MET A 1 29.68 9.04 -2.92
CA MET A 1 28.83 7.83 -2.80
C MET A 1 28.25 7.85 -1.39
N ARG A 2 26.96 8.17 -1.21
CA ARG A 2 26.34 8.33 0.11
C ARG A 2 26.02 6.94 0.70
N THR A 3 26.93 6.39 1.48
CA THR A 3 26.70 5.26 2.38
C THR A 3 25.92 5.76 3.60
N GLY A 4 24.61 5.51 3.68
CA GLY A 4 23.85 5.80 4.90
C GLY A 4 22.34 6.01 4.77
N GLU A 5 21.78 6.18 3.58
CA GLU A 5 20.32 6.18 3.43
C GLU A 5 19.83 4.74 3.31
N ARG A 6 18.97 4.31 4.25
CA ARG A 6 18.26 3.03 4.15
C ARG A 6 17.56 3.02 2.80
N TYR A 7 18.03 2.17 1.88
CA TYR A 7 17.32 1.93 0.63
C TYR A 7 15.91 1.46 1.01
N VAL A 8 14.93 2.34 0.81
CA VAL A 8 13.52 1.98 0.88
C VAL A 8 13.19 1.52 -0.54
N PRO A 9 13.20 0.22 -0.83
CA PRO A 9 12.80 -0.26 -2.15
C PRO A 9 11.42 0.31 -2.47
N GLU A 10 11.22 0.70 -3.72
CA GLU A 10 9.89 1.05 -4.20
C GLU A 10 8.94 -0.10 -3.86
N TYR A 11 7.77 0.22 -3.32
CA TYR A 11 6.86 -0.76 -2.71
C TYR A 11 6.49 -1.93 -3.62
N TRP A 12 6.61 -1.77 -4.95
CA TRP A 12 6.35 -2.79 -5.97
C TRP A 12 7.51 -3.78 -6.18
N VAL A 13 8.74 -3.45 -5.77
CA VAL A 13 9.94 -4.28 -5.98
C VAL A 13 9.84 -5.65 -5.27
N PRO A 14 9.43 -5.73 -3.99
CA PRO A 14 9.27 -7.02 -3.32
C PRO A 14 8.19 -7.90 -3.95
N PHE A 15 7.13 -7.31 -4.53
CA PHE A 15 6.11 -8.07 -5.25
C PHE A 15 6.67 -8.73 -6.51
N GLN A 16 7.53 -8.02 -7.24
CA GLN A 16 8.18 -8.58 -8.41
C GLN A 16 9.15 -9.72 -8.03
N TRP A 17 9.81 -9.63 -6.88
CA TRP A 17 10.61 -10.74 -6.35
C TRP A 17 9.74 -11.94 -5.98
N ALA A 18 8.58 -11.71 -5.34
CA ALA A 18 7.63 -12.77 -5.01
C ALA A 18 7.14 -13.51 -6.26
N VAL A 19 6.74 -12.78 -7.32
CA VAL A 19 6.33 -13.37 -8.60
C VAL A 19 7.44 -14.24 -9.19
N ARG A 20 8.68 -13.73 -9.24
CA ARG A 20 9.84 -14.48 -9.76
C ARG A 20 10.16 -15.71 -8.92
N LEU A 21 10.01 -15.62 -7.60
CA LEU A 21 10.23 -16.73 -6.69
C LEU A 21 9.22 -17.86 -6.93
N VAL A 22 7.93 -17.51 -7.08
CA VAL A 22 6.87 -18.48 -7.40
C VAL A 22 7.11 -19.13 -8.77
N GLN A 23 7.48 -18.35 -9.79
CA GLN A 23 7.84 -18.88 -11.11
C GLN A 23 9.03 -19.85 -11.04
N LYS A 24 10.08 -19.50 -10.30
CA LYS A 24 11.25 -20.35 -10.09
C LYS A 24 10.90 -21.64 -9.34
N ALA A 25 10.05 -21.55 -8.32
CA ALA A 25 9.58 -22.71 -7.56
C ALA A 25 8.72 -23.65 -8.43
N GLY A 26 7.91 -23.10 -9.35
CA GLY A 26 7.16 -23.85 -10.34
C GLY A 26 8.06 -24.60 -11.33
N LEU A 27 9.07 -23.94 -11.89
CA LEU A 27 10.04 -24.56 -12.80
C LEU A 27 10.86 -25.66 -12.13
N ASN A 28 11.18 -25.50 -10.85
CA ASN A 28 11.91 -26.50 -10.06
C ASN A 28 11.03 -27.67 -9.59
N GLY A 29 9.74 -27.71 -9.95
CA GLY A 29 8.82 -28.77 -9.56
C GLY A 29 8.50 -28.78 -8.05
N HIS A 30 8.79 -27.70 -7.33
CA HIS A 30 8.41 -27.55 -5.92
C HIS A 30 6.89 -27.34 -5.75
N ILE A 31 6.22 -26.90 -6.82
CA ILE A 31 4.77 -26.75 -6.88
C ILE A 31 4.23 -27.85 -7.81
N PRO A 32 3.41 -28.78 -7.29
CA PRO A 32 3.01 -29.99 -8.02
C PRO A 32 1.99 -29.71 -9.16
N GLU A 33 1.19 -28.64 -9.06
CA GLU A 33 0.17 -28.32 -10.06
C GLU A 33 0.32 -26.89 -10.59
N ILE A 34 0.30 -26.73 -11.92
CA ILE A 34 0.37 -25.42 -12.59
C ILE A 34 -0.76 -24.48 -12.15
N ARG A 35 -1.94 -25.04 -11.83
CA ARG A 35 -3.08 -24.28 -11.34
C ARG A 35 -2.79 -23.56 -10.02
N GLN A 36 -2.00 -24.19 -9.14
CA GLN A 36 -1.61 -23.60 -7.85
C GLN A 36 -0.66 -22.40 -8.03
N ILE A 37 0.19 -22.42 -9.08
CA ILE A 37 1.03 -21.27 -9.46
C ILE A 37 0.13 -20.08 -9.82
N GLY A 38 -0.92 -20.30 -10.61
CA GLY A 38 -1.89 -19.27 -10.98
C GLY A 38 -2.62 -18.68 -9.77
N VAL A 39 -3.03 -19.52 -8.82
CA VAL A 39 -3.66 -19.08 -7.56
C VAL A 39 -2.70 -18.23 -6.73
N LEU A 40 -1.45 -18.66 -6.55
CA LEU A 40 -0.44 -17.91 -5.79
C LEU A 40 -0.15 -16.54 -6.42
N LEU A 41 -0.06 -16.46 -7.75
CA LEU A 41 0.11 -15.19 -8.45
C LEU A 41 -1.11 -14.29 -8.28
N GLY A 42 -2.33 -14.86 -8.27
CA GLY A 42 -3.56 -14.15 -7.96
C GLY A 42 -3.56 -13.54 -6.56
N GLU A 43 -3.17 -14.31 -5.55
CA GLU A 43 -3.08 -13.83 -4.16
C GLU A 43 -2.02 -12.74 -3.97
N ILE A 44 -0.86 -12.87 -4.63
CA ILE A 44 0.17 -11.81 -4.65
C ILE A 44 -0.42 -10.53 -5.26
N GLY A 45 -1.23 -10.66 -6.32
CA GLY A 45 -1.98 -9.57 -6.92
C GLY A 45 -2.97 -8.90 -5.96
N ASN A 46 -3.73 -9.69 -5.20
CA ASN A 46 -4.68 -9.20 -4.20
C ASN A 46 -3.97 -8.34 -3.13
N VAL A 47 -2.84 -8.82 -2.61
CA VAL A 47 -2.03 -8.06 -1.62
C VAL A 47 -1.49 -6.76 -2.22
N ARG A 48 -1.00 -6.79 -3.48
CA ARG A 48 -0.53 -5.59 -4.18
C ARG A 48 -1.63 -4.54 -4.30
N THR A 49 -2.84 -4.94 -4.69
CA THR A 49 -4.00 -4.04 -4.80
C THR A 49 -4.38 -3.44 -3.44
N GLY A 50 -4.33 -4.23 -2.36
CA GLY A 50 -4.55 -3.73 -1.00
C GLY A 50 -3.55 -2.65 -0.58
N MET A 51 -2.27 -2.85 -0.89
CA MET A 51 -1.22 -1.86 -0.63
C MET A 51 -1.35 -0.62 -1.51
N GLU A 52 -1.72 -0.79 -2.78
CA GLU A 52 -1.98 0.33 -3.71
C GLU A 52 -3.10 1.23 -3.18
N ASN A 53 -4.21 0.65 -2.71
CA ASN A 53 -5.29 1.39 -2.09
C ASN A 53 -4.81 2.17 -0.85
N LEU A 54 -4.03 1.53 0.02
CA LEU A 54 -3.48 2.17 1.21
C LEU A 54 -2.57 3.36 0.86
N GLN A 55 -1.78 3.21 -0.20
CA GLN A 55 -0.93 4.29 -0.71
C GLN A 55 -1.77 5.44 -1.32
N ILE A 56 -2.84 5.13 -2.05
CA ILE A 56 -3.77 6.13 -2.58
C ILE A 56 -4.41 6.93 -1.43
N TYR A 57 -4.92 6.25 -0.40
CA TYR A 57 -5.48 6.91 0.79
C TYR A 57 -4.43 7.73 1.56
N SER A 58 -3.19 7.26 1.63
CA SER A 58 -2.11 8.02 2.27
C SER A 58 -1.69 9.24 1.44
N SER A 59 -1.73 9.15 0.10
CA SER A 59 -1.35 10.23 -0.80
C SER A 59 -2.43 11.30 -0.86
N ILE A 60 -3.71 10.91 -0.84
CA ILE A 60 -4.85 11.81 -0.77
C ILE A 60 -5.11 12.14 0.69
N ARG A 61 -4.31 13.07 1.24
CA ARG A 61 -4.65 13.68 2.53
C ARG A 61 -6.00 14.38 2.40
N MET A 62 -6.90 14.16 3.36
CA MET A 62 -8.17 14.91 3.42
C MET A 62 -7.90 16.40 3.20
N PRO A 63 -8.69 17.09 2.36
CA PRO A 63 -8.53 18.52 2.14
C PRO A 63 -8.49 19.23 3.49
N LEU A 64 -7.42 19.99 3.76
CA LEU A 64 -7.20 20.64 5.05
C LEU A 64 -8.41 21.49 5.45
N VAL A 65 -9.10 22.07 4.46
CA VAL A 65 -10.34 22.84 4.62
C VAL A 65 -11.45 22.09 5.36
N TYR A 66 -11.58 20.77 5.17
CA TYR A 66 -12.59 19.98 5.91
C TYR A 66 -12.27 19.90 7.39
N THR A 67 -11.00 19.74 7.75
CA THR A 67 -10.57 19.77 9.15
C THR A 67 -10.68 21.18 9.73
N GLN A 68 -10.33 22.21 8.96
CA GLN A 68 -10.34 23.61 9.38
C GLN A 68 -11.76 24.14 9.64
N VAL A 69 -12.71 23.89 8.73
CA VAL A 69 -14.09 24.33 8.90
C VAL A 69 -14.76 23.62 10.07
N ARG A 70 -14.47 22.33 10.28
CA ARG A 70 -14.97 21.59 11.45
C ARG A 70 -14.40 22.12 12.77
N SER A 71 -13.10 22.43 12.82
CA SER A 71 -12.47 23.02 14.01
C SER A 71 -13.01 24.42 14.31
N LEU A 72 -13.23 25.25 13.29
CA LEU A 72 -13.86 26.56 13.45
C LEU A 72 -15.30 26.44 13.92
N PHE A 73 -16.10 25.53 13.35
CA PHE A 73 -17.48 25.29 13.80
C PHE A 73 -17.54 24.77 15.24
N PHE A 74 -16.57 24.00 15.71
CA PHE A 74 -16.54 23.53 17.11
C PHE A 74 -16.03 24.60 18.09
N PHE A 75 -15.12 25.47 17.67
CA PHE A 75 -14.53 26.51 18.53
C PHE A 75 -15.36 27.81 18.58
N SER A 76 -16.01 28.17 17.48
CA SER A 76 -16.86 29.37 17.36
C SER A 76 -18.22 29.37 18.10
N PRO A 77 -18.89 28.25 18.49
CA PRO A 77 -20.19 28.32 19.15
C PRO A 77 -20.11 28.91 20.57
N GLN A 78 -18.91 28.98 21.17
CA GLN A 78 -18.73 29.52 22.52
C GLN A 78 -18.45 31.03 22.57
N ARG A 79 -18.27 31.72 21.44
CA ARG A 79 -17.81 33.14 21.43
C ARG A 79 -18.90 34.16 21.11
N LEU A 80 -20.17 33.76 21.08
CA LEU A 80 -21.32 34.63 20.77
C LEU A 80 -22.38 34.61 21.89
N VAL A 81 -21.95 34.48 23.16
CA VAL A 81 -22.85 34.51 24.34
C VAL A 81 -22.33 35.46 25.45
N GLU A 82 -21.38 36.35 25.15
CA GLU A 82 -21.01 37.48 26.03
C GLU A 82 -21.12 38.81 25.31
#